data_AF-A0A1E5WF85-F1
#
_entry.id   AF-A0A1E5WF85-F1
#
_cell.length_a   1.000
_cell.length_b   1.000
_cell.length_c   1.000
_cell.angle_alpha   90.00
_cell.angle_beta   90.00
_cell.angle_gamma   90.00
#
_symmetry.space_group_name_H-M   'P 1'
#
loop_
_entity.id
_entity.type
_entity.pdbx_description
1 polymer ?
#
loop_
_entity_poly.entity_id
_entity_poly.type
_entity_poly.pdbx_seq_one_letter_code
_entity_poly.pdbx_strand_id
1 'polypeptide(L)'
;MSSSLASLFIQAKDIGMMTKDCVWIMTDGLANLIESLDPSVVESMNGALGVEFHVPKSKELDNFTTRWNIRFLIENPTDQPLKTSIYGLWGYNTIWAVAQAAEKVGISNARFQKPLATRNLTRLEDMEISSNGPELLSSILQNNFRGLSGNFDLQYKQLEVSTFRIINVVGKGGREIGFWTAENGISRKLNQTRLTTAHSGSVPVIWPGESIEVARGFKIPVRGKILQVGVLSSGYAEFIKVEMDNITGATKASGLSVDVFEEAVKRLPYALPYEYVTFGSTEEMSSRNFDEVIYEVYLKQLQPTVTDVHELLRDGKFVGYHRGSYIKGVLEELGFDRSKIKAYDMPDDFNNALSRGSNNGGIAALVHEVTYIKLFLAKHCEGYTMVRPIYKAAGFGYFSDKTIQNIIALQKYSLYTY
;
A
#
# COMPACT_ATOMS: atom_id res chain seq x y z
N MET A 1 -10.84 -8.57 12.90
CA MET A 1 -11.34 -7.37 12.19
C MET A 1 -11.66 -7.76 10.76
N SER A 2 -12.76 -7.30 10.17
CA SER A 2 -12.93 -7.36 8.71
C SER A 2 -12.09 -6.25 8.08
N SER A 3 -11.15 -6.58 7.19
CA SER A 3 -10.49 -5.55 6.38
C SER A 3 -11.38 -5.22 5.18
N SER A 4 -11.61 -3.92 4.94
CA SER A 4 -12.39 -3.41 3.80
C SER A 4 -11.77 -3.73 2.42
N LEU A 5 -10.59 -4.35 2.41
CA LEU A 5 -9.95 -4.91 1.24
C LEU A 5 -10.38 -6.36 0.99
N ALA A 6 -10.64 -7.14 2.03
CA ALA A 6 -11.04 -8.53 1.92
C ALA A 6 -12.55 -8.69 1.62
N SER A 7 -13.39 -7.75 2.07
CA SER A 7 -14.81 -7.69 1.69
C SER A 7 -15.04 -7.51 0.18
N LEU A 8 -14.04 -7.02 -0.56
CA LEU A 8 -14.06 -6.99 -2.02
C LEU A 8 -14.24 -8.39 -2.62
N PHE A 9 -13.65 -9.42 -2.02
CA PHE A 9 -13.75 -10.80 -2.53
C PHE A 9 -15.11 -11.44 -2.27
N ILE A 10 -15.84 -10.99 -1.23
CA ILE A 10 -17.25 -11.33 -1.03
C ILE A 10 -18.07 -10.77 -2.19
N GLN A 11 -17.99 -9.46 -2.43
CA GLN A 11 -18.69 -8.83 -3.57
C GLN A 11 -18.29 -9.44 -4.92
N ALA A 12 -17.00 -9.69 -5.15
CA ALA A 12 -16.50 -10.33 -6.37
C ALA A 12 -17.04 -11.75 -6.55
N LYS A 13 -17.25 -12.51 -5.47
CA LYS A 13 -17.93 -13.81 -5.49
C LYS A 13 -19.40 -13.67 -5.87
N ASP A 14 -20.09 -12.70 -5.27
CA ASP A 14 -21.52 -12.43 -5.53
C ASP A 14 -21.79 -11.97 -6.97
N ILE A 15 -20.89 -11.18 -7.58
CA ILE A 15 -20.97 -10.78 -9.00
C ILE A 15 -20.29 -11.77 -9.97
N GLY A 16 -19.97 -13.00 -9.53
CA GLY A 16 -19.50 -14.08 -10.40
C GLY A 16 -18.02 -14.05 -10.83
N MET A 17 -17.22 -13.15 -10.27
CA MET A 17 -15.80 -12.96 -10.60
C MET A 17 -14.82 -13.88 -9.83
N MET A 18 -15.33 -14.77 -8.96
CA MET A 18 -14.54 -15.83 -8.30
C MET A 18 -14.72 -17.21 -8.96
N THR A 19 -14.72 -17.24 -10.30
CA THR A 19 -14.90 -18.45 -11.11
C THR A 19 -13.61 -18.91 -11.79
N LYS A 20 -13.57 -20.17 -12.29
CA LYS A 20 -12.42 -20.81 -12.99
C LYS A 20 -11.85 -20.08 -14.21
N ASP A 21 -12.57 -19.06 -14.65
CA ASP A 21 -12.25 -18.24 -15.80
C ASP A 21 -11.48 -16.96 -15.39
N CYS A 22 -11.38 -16.66 -14.10
CA CYS A 22 -10.80 -15.45 -13.51
C CYS A 22 -9.43 -15.73 -12.84
N VAL A 23 -8.61 -14.69 -12.68
CA VAL A 23 -7.33 -14.73 -11.97
C VAL A 23 -7.27 -13.52 -11.04
N TRP A 24 -6.94 -13.77 -9.76
CA TRP A 24 -6.74 -12.72 -8.76
C TRP A 24 -5.33 -12.82 -8.18
N ILE A 25 -4.66 -11.67 -8.04
CA ILE A 25 -3.35 -11.55 -7.40
C ILE A 25 -3.45 -10.43 -6.35
N MET A 26 -3.07 -10.71 -5.10
CA MET A 26 -3.11 -9.77 -3.99
C MET A 26 -1.70 -9.38 -3.51
N THR A 27 -1.57 -8.11 -3.09
CA THR A 27 -0.34 -7.51 -2.60
C THR A 27 -0.07 -7.85 -1.12
N ASP A 28 1.13 -7.50 -0.65
CA ASP A 28 1.59 -7.70 0.72
C ASP A 28 0.61 -7.17 1.79
N GLY A 29 -0.08 -6.06 1.48
CA GLY A 29 -1.04 -5.43 2.38
C GLY A 29 -2.20 -6.34 2.79
N LEU A 30 -2.64 -7.24 1.91
CA LEU A 30 -3.69 -8.22 2.21
C LEU A 30 -3.13 -9.63 2.45
N ALA A 31 -2.12 -10.05 1.70
CA ALA A 31 -1.55 -11.40 1.79
C ALA A 31 -1.06 -11.72 3.22
N ASN A 32 -0.27 -10.81 3.82
CA ASN A 32 0.26 -10.96 5.19
C ASN A 32 -0.82 -10.90 6.30
N LEU A 33 -2.10 -10.73 5.95
CA LEU A 33 -3.22 -10.68 6.89
C LEU A 33 -4.16 -11.89 6.79
N ILE A 34 -4.03 -12.77 5.78
CA ILE A 34 -4.95 -13.90 5.55
C ILE A 34 -5.17 -14.74 6.82
N GLU A 35 -4.10 -15.08 7.54
CA GLU A 35 -4.16 -15.91 8.76
C GLU A 35 -4.76 -15.19 9.99
N SER A 36 -5.18 -13.93 9.84
CA SER A 36 -5.83 -13.09 10.85
C SER A 36 -7.22 -12.58 10.44
N LEU A 37 -7.70 -12.95 9.24
CA LEU A 37 -9.04 -12.66 8.76
C LEU A 37 -10.04 -13.74 9.18
N ASP A 38 -11.32 -13.40 9.15
CA ASP A 38 -12.39 -14.37 9.42
C ASP A 38 -12.39 -15.50 8.37
N PRO A 39 -12.57 -16.77 8.75
CA PRO A 39 -12.55 -17.89 7.81
C PRO A 39 -13.52 -17.78 6.63
N SER A 40 -14.70 -17.16 6.81
CA SER A 40 -15.67 -16.95 5.73
C SER A 40 -15.18 -15.92 4.70
N VAL A 41 -14.47 -14.90 5.17
CA VAL A 41 -13.80 -13.90 4.35
C VAL A 41 -12.65 -14.56 3.57
N VAL A 42 -11.85 -15.42 4.21
CA VAL A 42 -10.77 -16.18 3.53
C VAL A 42 -11.34 -17.13 2.47
N GLU A 43 -12.47 -17.79 2.75
CA GLU A 43 -13.15 -18.68 1.79
C GLU A 43 -13.72 -17.92 0.57
N SER A 44 -14.03 -16.63 0.71
CA SER A 44 -14.38 -15.77 -0.44
C SER A 44 -13.20 -15.52 -1.38
N MET A 45 -11.96 -15.59 -0.87
CA MET A 45 -10.72 -15.38 -1.63
C MET A 45 -10.17 -16.66 -2.29
N ASN A 46 -10.93 -17.77 -2.28
CA ASN A 46 -10.46 -19.07 -2.78
C ASN A 46 -9.89 -19.02 -4.20
N GLY A 47 -8.65 -19.50 -4.35
CA GLY A 47 -7.90 -19.52 -5.60
C GLY A 47 -7.27 -18.19 -6.03
N ALA A 48 -7.29 -17.16 -5.18
CA ALA A 48 -6.46 -15.99 -5.34
C ALA A 48 -4.99 -16.29 -4.99
N LEU A 49 -4.06 -15.78 -5.79
CA LEU A 49 -2.63 -15.78 -5.50
C LEU A 49 -2.26 -14.58 -4.63
N GLY A 50 -1.26 -14.73 -3.77
CA GLY A 50 -0.76 -13.65 -2.92
C GLY A 50 0.76 -13.68 -2.77
N VAL A 51 1.34 -12.52 -2.49
CA VAL A 51 2.76 -12.36 -2.17
C VAL A 51 2.88 -11.80 -0.75
N GLU A 52 3.39 -12.59 0.18
CA GLU A 52 3.61 -12.22 1.58
C GLU A 52 5.11 -12.19 1.90
N PHE A 53 5.49 -11.62 3.05
CA PHE A 53 6.88 -11.55 3.48
C PHE A 53 7.31 -12.88 4.11
N HIS A 54 8.51 -13.39 3.77
CA HIS A 54 8.99 -14.64 4.35
C HIS A 54 9.52 -14.45 5.78
N VAL A 55 8.95 -15.19 6.73
CA VAL A 55 9.48 -15.33 8.09
C VAL A 55 10.31 -16.63 8.19
N PRO A 56 11.62 -16.57 8.45
CA PRO A 56 12.44 -17.76 8.67
C PRO A 56 12.04 -18.50 9.95
N LYS A 57 11.89 -19.83 9.87
CA LYS A 57 11.60 -20.67 11.04
C LYS A 57 12.77 -20.66 12.03
N SER A 58 12.46 -20.53 13.32
CA SER A 58 13.44 -20.48 14.41
C SER A 58 12.82 -20.98 15.72
N LYS A 59 13.63 -21.56 16.62
CA LYS A 59 13.13 -22.07 17.92
C LYS A 59 12.63 -20.92 18.81
N GLU A 60 13.21 -19.75 18.59
CA GLU A 60 12.94 -18.48 19.25
C GLU A 60 11.53 -17.99 18.87
N LEU A 61 11.15 -18.12 17.59
CA LEU A 61 9.81 -17.84 17.09
C LEU A 61 8.78 -18.87 17.58
N ASP A 62 9.12 -20.16 17.58
CA ASP A 62 8.22 -21.21 18.08
C ASP A 62 7.91 -21.02 19.58
N ASN A 63 8.93 -20.71 20.38
CA ASN A 63 8.81 -20.38 21.81
C ASN A 63 8.05 -19.06 22.03
N PHE A 64 8.33 -18.00 21.26
CA PHE A 64 7.54 -16.77 21.30
C PHE A 64 6.07 -17.02 20.99
N THR A 65 5.76 -17.73 19.91
CA THR A 65 4.38 -18.05 19.47
C THR A 65 3.64 -18.85 20.54
N THR A 66 4.32 -19.80 21.18
CA THR A 66 3.76 -20.61 22.28
C THR A 66 3.38 -19.72 23.47
N ARG A 67 4.29 -18.85 23.93
CA ARG A 67 4.03 -17.91 25.03
C ARG A 67 2.97 -16.86 24.69
N TRP A 68 2.96 -16.38 23.45
CA TRP A 68 1.96 -15.44 22.94
C TRP A 68 0.57 -16.05 22.96
N ASN A 69 0.38 -17.25 22.41
CA ASN A 69 -0.92 -17.91 22.35
C ASN A 69 -1.49 -18.22 23.74
N ILE A 70 -0.63 -18.66 24.69
CA ILE A 70 -1.03 -18.89 26.09
C ILE A 70 -1.51 -17.59 26.73
N ARG A 71 -0.75 -16.49 26.55
CA ARG A 71 -1.13 -15.18 27.11
C ARG A 71 -2.40 -14.62 26.48
N PHE A 72 -2.54 -14.71 25.15
CA PHE A 72 -3.72 -14.25 24.43
C PHE A 72 -5.00 -14.94 24.92
N LEU A 73 -4.96 -16.25 25.17
CA LEU A 73 -6.09 -17.02 25.72
C LEU A 73 -6.45 -16.67 27.16
N ILE A 74 -5.48 -16.23 27.98
CA ILE A 74 -5.73 -15.75 29.34
C ILE A 74 -6.40 -14.37 29.32
N GLU A 75 -5.95 -13.50 28.41
CA GLU A 75 -6.45 -12.12 28.29
C GLU A 75 -7.76 -12.03 27.48
N ASN A 76 -8.03 -12.98 26.58
CA ASN A 76 -9.19 -13.01 25.67
C ASN A 76 -9.82 -14.43 25.63
N PRO A 77 -10.42 -14.93 26.72
CA PRO A 77 -10.83 -16.33 26.87
C PRO A 77 -12.01 -16.77 25.98
N THR A 78 -12.70 -15.83 25.33
CA THR A 78 -13.77 -16.09 24.35
C THR A 78 -13.27 -16.27 22.92
N ASP A 79 -12.03 -15.87 22.65
CA ASP A 79 -11.56 -15.58 21.30
C ASP A 79 -10.63 -16.69 20.79
N GLN A 80 -10.70 -16.99 19.49
CA GLN A 80 -9.79 -17.97 18.91
C GLN A 80 -8.36 -17.40 18.82
N PRO A 81 -7.31 -18.18 19.11
CA PRO A 81 -5.93 -17.71 19.02
C PRO A 81 -5.58 -17.19 17.63
N LEU A 82 -5.50 -15.86 17.48
CA LEU A 82 -5.04 -15.22 16.25
C LEU A 82 -3.53 -15.45 16.10
N LYS A 83 -3.14 -16.08 14.99
CA LYS A 83 -1.73 -16.26 14.65
C LYS A 83 -1.08 -14.89 14.46
N THR A 84 0.08 -14.68 15.08
CA THR A 84 0.81 -13.41 15.01
C THR A 84 1.16 -13.06 13.57
N SER A 85 0.58 -11.99 13.03
CA SER A 85 0.95 -11.47 11.71
C SER A 85 2.38 -10.95 11.71
N ILE A 86 3.02 -10.87 10.54
CA ILE A 86 4.41 -10.39 10.47
C ILE A 86 4.57 -8.97 11.01
N TYR A 87 3.54 -8.11 10.88
CA TYR A 87 3.52 -6.78 11.48
C TYR A 87 3.69 -6.80 13.01
N GLY A 88 3.15 -7.82 13.70
CA GLY A 88 3.39 -8.05 15.12
C GLY A 88 4.82 -8.49 15.42
N LEU A 89 5.43 -9.32 14.57
CA LEU A 89 6.83 -9.72 14.69
C LEU A 89 7.81 -8.56 14.40
N TRP A 90 7.48 -7.68 13.46
CA TRP A 90 8.18 -6.43 13.21
C TRP A 90 8.04 -5.47 14.38
N GLY A 91 6.85 -5.39 15.01
CA GLY A 91 6.66 -4.65 16.26
C GLY A 91 7.57 -5.15 17.38
N TYR A 92 7.62 -6.48 17.60
CA TYR A 92 8.52 -7.09 18.58
C TYR A 92 10.00 -6.76 18.31
N ASN A 93 10.45 -6.92 17.07
CA ASN A 93 11.82 -6.58 16.67
C ASN A 93 12.11 -5.07 16.84
N THR A 94 11.16 -4.20 16.50
CA THR A 94 11.32 -2.74 16.64
C THR A 94 11.50 -2.33 18.10
N ILE A 95 10.73 -2.93 19.02
CA ILE A 95 10.92 -2.69 20.46
C ILE A 95 12.28 -3.18 20.93
N TRP A 96 12.77 -4.33 20.46
CA TRP A 96 14.13 -4.78 20.78
C TRP A 96 15.21 -3.83 20.24
N ALA A 97 15.05 -3.36 19.00
CA ALA A 97 15.99 -2.45 18.35
C ALA A 97 16.13 -1.13 19.14
N VAL A 98 15.00 -0.59 19.60
CA VAL A 98 14.93 0.62 20.44
C VAL A 98 15.51 0.36 21.83
N ALA A 99 15.20 -0.78 22.47
CA ALA A 99 15.70 -1.11 23.80
C ALA A 99 17.23 -1.27 23.83
N GLN A 100 17.81 -1.96 22.85
CA GLN A 100 19.27 -2.11 22.70
C GLN A 100 19.97 -0.76 22.43
N ALA A 101 19.35 0.10 21.59
CA ALA A 101 19.88 1.44 21.34
C ALA A 101 19.79 2.34 22.59
N ALA A 102 18.69 2.25 23.35
CA ALA A 102 18.49 2.95 24.61
C ALA A 102 19.51 2.54 25.70
N GLU A 103 19.81 1.24 25.79
CA GLU A 103 20.85 0.69 26.67
C GLU A 103 22.25 1.16 26.25
N LYS A 104 22.60 1.02 24.95
CA LYS A 104 23.90 1.44 24.39
C LYS A 104 24.18 2.94 24.54
N VAL A 105 23.16 3.79 24.45
CA VAL A 105 23.25 5.25 24.61
C VAL A 105 23.08 5.69 26.07
N GLY A 106 22.69 4.78 26.98
CA GLY A 106 22.59 5.07 28.41
C GLY A 106 21.52 6.11 28.74
N ILE A 107 20.34 6.03 28.11
CA ILE A 107 19.27 7.05 28.21
C ILE A 107 18.75 7.29 29.64
N SER A 108 19.11 6.45 30.60
CA SER A 108 18.92 6.69 32.05
C SER A 108 19.49 8.04 32.52
N ASN A 109 20.51 8.55 31.81
CA ASN A 109 21.13 9.86 32.06
C ASN A 109 20.80 10.88 30.95
N ALA A 110 19.72 10.67 30.20
CA ALA A 110 19.35 11.54 29.08
C ALA A 110 19.19 12.99 29.53
N ARG A 111 19.85 13.90 28.82
CA ARG A 111 19.73 15.34 29.06
C ARG A 111 18.71 15.94 28.11
N PHE A 112 17.94 16.88 28.63
CA PHE A 112 16.85 17.54 27.93
C PHE A 112 17.12 19.05 27.90
N GLN A 113 16.80 19.68 26.78
CA GLN A 113 17.02 21.11 26.54
C GLN A 113 15.69 21.76 26.18
N LYS A 114 15.31 22.83 26.90
CA LYS A 114 14.15 23.64 26.51
C LYS A 114 14.47 24.41 25.23
N PRO A 115 13.60 24.40 24.21
CA PRO A 115 13.74 25.25 23.05
C PRO A 115 13.87 26.73 23.45
N LEU A 116 14.63 27.51 22.65
CA LEU A 116 14.64 28.96 22.79
C LEU A 116 13.24 29.49 22.42
N ALA A 117 12.62 30.21 23.36
CA ALA A 117 11.21 30.58 23.30
C ALA A 117 10.87 31.45 22.07
N THR A 118 10.37 30.79 21.02
CA THR A 118 9.80 31.44 19.84
C THR A 118 8.34 31.79 20.15
N ARG A 119 7.86 32.97 19.72
CA ARG A 119 6.50 33.41 20.08
C ARG A 119 5.44 32.76 19.20
N ASN A 120 4.62 31.92 19.84
CA ASN A 120 3.24 31.57 19.48
C ASN A 120 3.04 30.63 18.26
N LEU A 121 2.91 29.30 18.46
CA LEU A 121 1.60 28.61 18.57
C LEU A 121 1.66 27.05 18.45
N THR A 122 2.22 26.33 19.42
CA THR A 122 1.62 25.07 19.98
C THR A 122 2.35 24.59 21.25
N ARG A 123 1.69 23.73 22.06
CA ARG A 123 2.29 23.10 23.26
C ARG A 123 3.36 22.03 22.95
N LEU A 124 3.70 21.81 21.68
CA LEU A 124 4.85 20.99 21.29
C LEU A 124 6.17 21.78 21.40
N GLU A 125 6.12 23.11 21.29
CA GLU A 125 7.28 24.00 21.50
C GLU A 125 7.73 24.03 22.97
N ASP A 126 6.86 23.62 23.91
CA ASP A 126 7.17 23.41 25.33
C ASP A 126 7.93 22.09 25.60
N MET A 127 7.95 21.13 24.66
CA MET A 127 8.59 19.83 24.88
C MET A 127 10.12 19.96 24.90
N GLU A 128 10.73 19.44 25.95
CA GLU A 128 12.19 19.47 26.10
C GLU A 128 12.85 18.48 25.11
N ILE A 129 13.74 18.99 24.26
CA ILE A 129 14.42 18.19 23.24
C ILE A 129 15.56 17.41 23.91
N SER A 130 15.56 16.09 23.79
CA SER A 130 16.67 15.27 24.30
C SER A 130 17.93 15.49 23.46
N SER A 131 19.03 15.92 24.08
CA SER A 131 20.32 16.06 23.40
C SER A 131 20.92 14.70 23.00
N ASN A 132 20.44 13.60 23.58
CA ASN A 132 20.80 12.24 23.21
C ASN A 132 20.01 11.73 21.98
N GLY A 133 19.00 12.46 21.50
CA GLY A 133 18.16 12.07 20.37
C GLY A 133 18.92 11.71 19.08
N PRO A 134 19.92 12.50 18.63
CA PRO A 134 20.72 12.15 17.45
C PRO A 134 21.57 10.88 17.62
N GLU A 135 22.10 10.67 18.83
CA GLU A 135 22.91 9.49 19.17
C GLU A 135 22.03 8.23 19.25
N LEU A 136 20.85 8.34 19.87
CA LEU A 136 19.83 7.28 19.91
C LEU A 136 19.36 6.92 18.50
N LEU A 137 19.06 7.91 17.65
CA LEU A 137 18.70 7.66 16.24
C LEU A 137 19.83 6.96 15.48
N SER A 138 21.07 7.43 15.63
CA SER A 138 22.25 6.78 15.04
C SER A 138 22.39 5.33 15.52
N SER A 139 22.19 5.07 16.81
CA SER A 139 22.27 3.73 17.37
C SER A 139 21.08 2.83 17.02
N ILE A 140 19.92 3.37 16.63
CA ILE A 140 18.80 2.59 16.06
C ILE A 140 19.11 2.22 14.61
N LEU A 141 19.60 3.17 13.80
CA LEU A 141 19.92 2.94 12.38
C LEU A 141 21.13 2.01 12.18
N GLN A 142 22.06 1.98 13.13
CA GLN A 142 23.19 1.05 13.16
C GLN A 142 22.85 -0.33 13.76
N ASN A 143 21.59 -0.57 14.19
CA ASN A 143 21.25 -1.81 14.87
C ASN A 143 20.89 -2.93 13.88
N ASN A 144 21.88 -3.76 13.55
CA ASN A 144 21.70 -4.99 12.78
C ASN A 144 21.73 -6.20 13.72
N PHE A 145 20.62 -6.96 13.78
CA PHE A 145 20.52 -8.17 14.58
C PHE A 145 19.51 -9.17 13.98
N ARG A 146 19.60 -10.43 14.41
CA ARG A 146 18.64 -11.48 14.04
C ARG A 146 17.49 -11.54 15.04
N GLY A 147 16.34 -10.99 14.66
CA GLY A 147 15.10 -11.03 15.44
C GLY A 147 14.14 -12.16 15.03
N LEU A 148 12.90 -12.10 15.50
CA LEU A 148 11.90 -13.15 15.26
C LEU A 148 11.45 -13.25 13.80
N SER A 149 11.38 -12.12 13.08
CA SER A 149 11.03 -12.09 11.66
C SER A 149 12.19 -12.38 10.70
N GLY A 150 13.38 -12.77 11.19
CA GLY A 150 14.60 -12.88 10.39
C GLY A 150 15.62 -11.80 10.74
N ASN A 151 16.44 -11.38 9.77
CA ASN A 151 17.35 -10.26 10.00
C ASN A 151 16.57 -8.94 10.14
N PHE A 152 17.02 -8.08 11.03
CA PHE A 152 16.52 -6.73 11.19
C PHE A 152 17.67 -5.78 10.93
N ASP A 153 17.52 -4.92 9.93
CA ASP A 153 18.47 -3.88 9.57
C ASP A 153 17.68 -2.61 9.19
N LEU A 154 18.22 -1.44 9.56
CA LEU A 154 17.65 -0.12 9.31
C LEU A 154 18.69 0.87 8.75
N GLN A 155 19.82 0.40 8.21
CA GLN A 155 20.90 1.24 7.65
C GLN A 155 20.35 2.31 6.67
N TYR A 156 19.36 1.94 5.85
CA TYR A 156 18.70 2.83 4.89
C TYR A 156 17.42 3.51 5.41
N LYS A 157 17.24 3.57 6.74
CA LYS A 157 16.07 4.13 7.46
C LYS A 157 14.75 3.40 7.25
N GLN A 158 14.77 2.26 6.56
CA GLN A 158 13.64 1.37 6.32
C GLN A 158 14.10 -0.08 6.52
N LEU A 159 13.19 -0.96 6.97
CA LEU A 159 13.46 -2.38 7.09
C LEU A 159 13.64 -3.00 5.70
N GLU A 160 14.81 -3.57 5.44
CA GLU A 160 15.07 -4.31 4.20
C GLU A 160 14.46 -5.72 4.28
N VAL A 161 13.64 -6.08 3.29
CA VAL A 161 13.00 -7.39 3.20
C VAL A 161 13.30 -8.04 1.85
N SER A 162 14.27 -8.96 1.84
CA SER A 162 14.84 -9.55 0.64
C SER A 162 14.12 -10.81 0.12
N THR A 163 13.25 -11.41 0.94
CA THR A 163 12.62 -12.71 0.68
C THR A 163 11.11 -12.65 0.85
N PHE A 164 10.40 -13.11 -0.17
CA PHE A 164 8.95 -13.16 -0.22
C PHE A 164 8.48 -14.60 -0.43
N ARG A 165 7.29 -14.91 0.10
CA ARG A 165 6.61 -16.20 -0.02
C ARG A 165 5.40 -16.02 -0.94
N ILE A 166 5.27 -16.91 -1.92
CA ILE A 166 4.15 -16.90 -2.86
C ILE A 166 3.16 -17.96 -2.38
N ILE A 167 1.92 -17.52 -2.17
CA ILE A 167 0.82 -18.34 -1.65
C ILE A 167 -0.34 -18.41 -2.65
N ASN A 168 -1.13 -19.47 -2.52
CA ASN A 168 -2.44 -19.62 -3.13
C ASN A 168 -3.47 -19.82 -2.02
N VAL A 169 -4.55 -19.04 -1.99
CA VAL A 169 -5.61 -19.22 -0.98
C VAL A 169 -6.40 -20.48 -1.26
N VAL A 170 -6.49 -21.38 -0.27
CA VAL A 170 -7.25 -22.64 -0.37
C VAL A 170 -7.96 -22.93 0.95
N GLY A 171 -9.29 -22.97 0.91
CA GLY A 171 -10.14 -23.14 2.08
C GLY A 171 -10.03 -21.96 3.05
N LYS A 172 -9.35 -22.17 4.17
CA LYS A 172 -9.27 -21.22 5.30
C LYS A 172 -7.87 -20.61 5.50
N GLY A 173 -6.99 -20.65 4.50
CA GLY A 173 -5.67 -20.05 4.61
C GLY A 173 -4.82 -20.03 3.32
N GLY A 174 -3.65 -19.41 3.42
CA GLY A 174 -2.66 -19.33 2.34
C GLY A 174 -1.76 -20.58 2.29
N ARG A 175 -1.79 -21.30 1.18
CA ARG A 175 -0.93 -22.46 0.91
C ARG A 175 0.28 -22.05 0.07
N GLU A 176 1.48 -22.32 0.56
CA GLU A 176 2.75 -22.09 -0.15
C GLU A 176 2.77 -22.74 -1.53
N ILE A 177 3.21 -21.99 -2.54
CA ILE A 177 3.51 -22.51 -3.89
C ILE A 177 4.93 -22.16 -4.37
N GLY A 178 5.59 -21.18 -3.76
CA GLY A 178 6.98 -20.82 -4.06
C GLY A 178 7.49 -19.63 -3.25
N PHE A 179 8.61 -19.08 -3.68
CA PHE A 179 9.31 -17.94 -3.09
C PHE A 179 9.73 -16.95 -4.18
N TRP A 180 10.00 -15.71 -3.80
CA TRP A 180 10.72 -14.75 -4.63
C TRP A 180 11.88 -14.13 -3.84
N THR A 181 13.02 -13.97 -4.50
CA THR A 181 14.20 -13.23 -4.03
C THR A 181 14.79 -12.43 -5.18
N ALA A 182 15.45 -11.30 -4.90
CA ALA A 182 16.07 -10.47 -5.93
C ALA A 182 17.13 -11.23 -6.76
N GLU A 183 17.88 -12.15 -6.15
CA GLU A 183 18.94 -12.94 -6.79
C GLU A 183 18.39 -14.06 -7.71
N ASN A 184 17.37 -14.79 -7.27
CA ASN A 184 16.91 -16.03 -7.94
C ASN A 184 15.60 -15.85 -8.71
N GLY A 185 14.93 -14.70 -8.58
CA GLY A 185 13.58 -14.49 -9.09
C GLY A 185 12.57 -15.41 -8.38
N ILE A 186 11.59 -15.91 -9.14
CA ILE A 186 10.60 -16.89 -8.64
C ILE A 186 11.26 -18.28 -8.58
N SER A 187 11.32 -18.86 -7.38
CA SER A 187 11.82 -20.22 -7.14
C SER A 187 10.80 -21.07 -6.38
N ARG A 188 10.89 -22.41 -6.46
CA ARG A 188 9.96 -23.30 -5.75
C ARG A 188 10.36 -23.55 -4.30
N LYS A 189 11.66 -23.53 -4.00
CA LYS A 189 12.23 -23.49 -2.65
C LYS A 189 13.22 -22.34 -2.57
N LEU A 190 13.47 -21.87 -1.35
CA LEU A 190 14.55 -20.94 -1.06
C LEU A 190 15.89 -21.50 -1.59
N ASN A 191 16.73 -20.61 -2.14
CA ASN A 191 18.07 -20.91 -2.67
C ASN A 191 18.13 -21.99 -3.79
N GLN A 192 17.09 -22.12 -4.61
CA GLN A 192 17.15 -22.91 -5.85
C GLN A 192 17.59 -22.06 -7.04
N THR A 193 18.78 -22.34 -7.56
CA THR A 193 19.36 -21.69 -8.74
C THR A 193 18.68 -22.16 -10.04
N ARG A 194 17.85 -21.28 -10.61
CA ARG A 194 17.07 -21.45 -11.86
C ARG A 194 15.99 -22.54 -11.83
N LEU A 195 15.02 -22.37 -12.73
CA LEU A 195 13.93 -23.30 -12.99
C LEU A 195 14.46 -24.59 -13.66
N THR A 196 14.83 -25.59 -12.86
CA THR A 196 14.89 -26.97 -13.36
C THR A 196 13.50 -27.37 -13.83
N THR A 197 13.38 -27.85 -15.07
CA THR A 197 12.11 -28.27 -15.69
C THR A 197 11.32 -29.19 -14.77
N ALA A 198 10.03 -28.90 -14.59
CA ALA A 198 9.16 -29.69 -13.72
C ALA A 198 9.04 -31.13 -14.23
N HIS A 199 9.07 -32.12 -13.32
CA HIS A 199 8.27 -33.36 -13.33
C HIS A 199 8.56 -34.22 -12.08
N SER A 200 8.10 -33.77 -10.90
CA SER A 200 7.72 -34.64 -9.76
C SER A 200 7.10 -33.82 -8.62
N GLY A 201 5.93 -34.26 -8.14
CA GLY A 201 5.31 -33.76 -6.91
C GLY A 201 5.13 -32.24 -6.83
N SER A 202 4.72 -31.56 -7.90
CA SER A 202 4.30 -30.15 -7.81
C SER A 202 2.89 -30.06 -7.26
N VAL A 203 2.69 -29.20 -6.25
CA VAL A 203 1.34 -28.89 -5.76
C VAL A 203 0.70 -27.98 -6.82
N PRO A 204 -0.42 -28.37 -7.46
CA PRO A 204 -1.02 -27.55 -8.51
C PRO A 204 -1.59 -26.26 -7.92
N VAL A 205 -1.42 -25.15 -8.63
CA VAL A 205 -2.19 -23.92 -8.34
C VAL A 205 -3.66 -24.25 -8.54
N ILE A 206 -4.48 -23.89 -7.55
CA ILE A 206 -5.94 -24.00 -7.63
C ILE A 206 -6.43 -22.58 -7.86
N TRP A 207 -7.01 -22.33 -9.03
CA TRP A 207 -7.60 -21.04 -9.40
C TRP A 207 -9.01 -20.91 -8.80
N PRO A 208 -9.67 -19.74 -8.87
CA PRO A 208 -11.02 -19.56 -8.36
C PRO A 208 -11.99 -20.57 -9.00
N GLY A 209 -13.12 -20.87 -8.36
CA GLY A 209 -13.99 -21.97 -8.81
C GLY A 209 -13.29 -23.34 -8.88
N GLU A 210 -12.28 -23.57 -8.03
CA GLU A 210 -11.60 -24.84 -7.75
C GLU A 210 -10.85 -25.49 -8.95
N SER A 211 -10.55 -24.72 -10.00
CA SER A 211 -9.87 -25.24 -11.20
C SER A 211 -8.38 -25.49 -10.97
N ILE A 212 -7.88 -26.66 -11.39
CA ILE A 212 -6.44 -26.91 -11.58
C ILE A 212 -5.96 -26.62 -13.00
N GLU A 213 -6.87 -26.42 -13.96
CA GLU A 213 -6.49 -25.87 -15.27
C GLU A 213 -6.11 -24.40 -15.08
N VAL A 214 -4.92 -24.03 -15.56
CA VAL A 214 -4.51 -22.62 -15.68
C VAL A 214 -5.54 -21.89 -16.54
N ALA A 215 -6.23 -20.92 -15.94
CA ALA A 215 -7.13 -20.02 -16.66
C ALA A 215 -6.35 -19.41 -17.83
N ARG A 216 -6.76 -19.73 -19.07
CA ARG A 216 -5.94 -19.54 -20.28
C ARG A 216 -5.88 -18.08 -20.76
N GLY A 217 -6.00 -17.13 -19.83
CA GLY A 217 -6.28 -15.73 -20.11
C GLY A 217 -7.62 -15.55 -20.81
N PHE A 218 -7.66 -14.67 -21.81
CA PHE A 218 -8.77 -14.56 -22.73
C PHE A 218 -8.97 -15.89 -23.48
N LYS A 219 -10.20 -16.44 -23.45
CA LYS A 219 -10.69 -17.19 -24.61
C LYS A 219 -10.67 -16.21 -25.77
N ILE A 220 -9.76 -16.43 -26.73
CA ILE A 220 -9.68 -15.63 -27.96
C ILE A 220 -11.09 -15.53 -28.55
N PRO A 221 -11.66 -14.32 -28.71
CA PRO A 221 -12.93 -14.17 -29.39
C PRO A 221 -12.78 -14.73 -30.81
N VAL A 222 -13.55 -15.78 -31.14
CA VAL A 222 -13.44 -16.53 -32.42
C VAL A 222 -13.85 -15.67 -33.64
N ARG A 223 -14.25 -14.42 -33.39
CA ARG A 223 -14.27 -13.30 -34.34
C ARG A 223 -13.42 -12.20 -33.71
N GLY A 224 -12.41 -11.71 -34.44
CA GLY A 224 -11.33 -10.86 -33.89
C GLY A 224 -11.78 -9.50 -33.36
N LYS A 225 -12.37 -9.48 -32.16
CA LYS A 225 -12.53 -8.29 -31.34
C LYS A 225 -11.20 -7.95 -30.68
N ILE A 226 -10.83 -6.69 -30.77
CA ILE A 226 -9.73 -6.07 -30.04
C ILE A 226 -10.14 -5.92 -28.56
N LEU A 227 -9.20 -6.06 -27.63
CA LEU A 227 -9.42 -5.82 -26.19
C LEU A 227 -9.56 -4.32 -25.92
N GLN A 228 -10.67 -3.89 -25.33
CA GLN A 228 -10.85 -2.50 -24.90
C GLN A 228 -10.25 -2.28 -23.51
N VAL A 229 -9.31 -1.35 -23.41
CA VAL A 229 -8.66 -0.94 -22.16
C VAL A 229 -9.20 0.44 -21.77
N GLY A 230 -10.08 0.43 -20.79
CA GLY A 230 -10.66 1.59 -20.15
C GLY A 230 -9.60 2.41 -19.43
N VAL A 231 -9.35 3.60 -19.96
CA VAL A 231 -8.40 4.59 -19.42
C VAL A 231 -9.13 5.85 -18.99
N LEU A 232 -8.59 6.49 -17.95
CA LEU A 232 -9.04 7.76 -17.41
C LEU A 232 -7.82 8.67 -17.32
N SER A 233 -7.93 9.93 -17.76
CA SER A 233 -6.78 10.84 -17.67
C SER A 233 -6.54 11.24 -16.21
N SER A 234 -5.31 11.03 -15.77
CA SER A 234 -4.81 11.50 -14.49
C SER A 234 -4.62 13.02 -14.47
N GLY A 235 -4.60 13.60 -13.26
CA GLY A 235 -4.09 14.95 -13.02
C GLY A 235 -2.55 15.08 -13.11
N TYR A 236 -1.83 13.96 -13.26
CA TYR A 236 -0.38 13.88 -13.53
C TYR A 236 -0.17 12.98 -14.76
N ALA A 237 0.45 13.53 -15.79
CA ALA A 237 0.65 12.84 -17.07
C ALA A 237 1.60 11.63 -16.95
N GLU A 238 2.39 11.58 -15.88
CA GLU A 238 3.45 10.61 -15.63
C GLU A 238 2.92 9.19 -15.35
N PHE A 239 1.70 9.05 -14.82
CA PHE A 239 1.06 7.75 -14.57
C PHE A 239 0.13 7.28 -15.68
N ILE A 240 -0.79 8.15 -16.10
CA ILE A 240 -1.78 7.86 -17.15
C ILE A 240 -2.27 9.17 -17.78
N LYS A 241 -1.46 9.70 -18.69
CA LYS A 241 -1.88 10.72 -19.65
C LYS A 241 -2.78 10.06 -20.69
N VAL A 242 -3.91 10.69 -21.01
CA VAL A 242 -4.78 10.26 -22.12
C VAL A 242 -4.96 11.41 -23.09
N GLU A 243 -4.68 11.16 -24.38
CA GLU A 243 -4.81 12.13 -25.47
C GLU A 243 -5.64 11.52 -26.60
N MET A 244 -6.41 12.34 -27.30
CA MET A 244 -7.09 11.93 -28.53
C MET A 244 -6.22 12.29 -29.73
N ASP A 245 -6.02 11.34 -30.65
CA ASP A 245 -5.28 11.60 -31.87
C ASP A 245 -6.10 12.47 -32.84
N ASN A 246 -5.66 13.71 -33.06
CA ASN A 246 -6.37 14.72 -33.85
C ASN A 246 -6.62 14.35 -35.33
N ILE A 247 -6.04 13.26 -35.85
CA ILE A 247 -6.17 12.84 -37.26
C ILE A 247 -7.04 11.58 -37.37
N THR A 248 -6.90 10.64 -36.43
CA THR A 248 -7.57 9.33 -36.46
C THR A 248 -8.72 9.18 -35.47
N GLY A 249 -8.85 10.11 -34.51
CA GLY A 249 -9.82 10.02 -33.40
C GLY A 249 -9.50 8.94 -32.36
N ALA A 250 -8.38 8.22 -32.50
CA ALA A 250 -8.01 7.13 -31.62
C ALA A 250 -7.51 7.65 -30.26
N THR A 251 -7.92 6.98 -29.18
CA THR A 251 -7.35 7.21 -27.84
C THR A 251 -5.89 6.75 -27.80
N LYS A 252 -5.00 7.63 -27.37
CA LYS A 252 -3.62 7.31 -26.98
C LYS A 252 -3.51 7.46 -25.47
N ALA A 253 -2.83 6.52 -24.83
CA ALA A 253 -2.51 6.57 -23.41
C ALA A 253 -0.99 6.42 -23.23
N SER A 254 -0.42 7.04 -22.20
CA SER A 254 1.00 6.91 -21.84
C SER A 254 1.25 7.18 -20.34
N GLY A 255 2.41 6.76 -19.83
CA GLY A 255 2.79 6.87 -18.42
C GLY A 255 2.82 5.51 -17.71
N LEU A 256 3.26 5.47 -16.45
CA LEU A 256 3.64 4.22 -15.75
C LEU A 256 2.55 3.13 -15.77
N SER A 257 1.27 3.50 -15.65
CA SER A 257 0.15 2.55 -15.66
C SER A 257 -0.14 1.98 -17.05
N VAL A 258 0.32 2.65 -18.11
CA VAL A 258 0.35 2.13 -19.49
C VAL A 258 1.60 1.28 -19.70
N ASP A 259 2.77 1.78 -19.28
CA ASP A 259 4.05 1.08 -19.45
C ASP A 259 4.05 -0.29 -18.77
N VAL A 260 3.54 -0.37 -17.53
CA VAL A 260 3.40 -1.65 -16.78
C VAL A 260 2.41 -2.60 -17.45
N PHE A 261 1.31 -2.09 -18.03
CA PHE A 261 0.37 -2.90 -18.79
C PHE A 261 1.00 -3.44 -20.08
N GLU A 262 1.66 -2.57 -20.86
CA GLU A 262 2.36 -2.97 -22.07
C GLU A 262 3.47 -3.97 -21.81
N GLU A 263 4.29 -3.75 -20.77
CA GLU A 263 5.34 -4.68 -20.37
C GLU A 263 4.77 -6.04 -19.92
N ALA A 264 3.59 -6.07 -19.27
CA ALA A 264 2.88 -7.32 -19.01
C ALA A 264 2.42 -7.99 -20.31
N VAL A 265 1.84 -7.24 -21.26
CA VAL A 265 1.40 -7.76 -22.56
C VAL A 265 2.57 -8.30 -23.41
N LYS A 266 3.71 -7.60 -23.45
CA LYS A 266 4.95 -8.04 -24.14
C LYS A 266 5.52 -9.35 -23.57
N ARG A 267 5.14 -9.75 -22.36
CA ARG A 267 5.54 -11.01 -21.70
C ARG A 267 4.51 -12.14 -21.86
N LEU A 268 3.37 -11.91 -22.51
CA LEU A 268 2.41 -12.96 -22.83
C LEU A 268 2.96 -13.88 -23.93
N PRO A 269 2.70 -15.21 -23.87
CA PRO A 269 3.13 -16.16 -24.89
C PRO A 269 2.25 -16.13 -26.17
N TYR A 270 1.47 -15.07 -26.37
CA TYR A 270 0.58 -14.86 -27.51
C TYR A 270 0.38 -13.35 -27.75
N ALA A 271 0.11 -12.97 -29.00
CA ALA A 271 -0.27 -11.60 -29.33
C ALA A 271 -1.68 -11.29 -28.79
N LEU A 272 -1.78 -10.25 -27.95
CA LEU A 272 -3.04 -9.71 -27.44
C LEU A 272 -3.27 -8.33 -28.06
N PRO A 273 -4.11 -8.20 -29.12
CA PRO A 273 -4.43 -6.89 -29.69
C PRO A 273 -5.37 -6.13 -28.75
N TYR A 274 -5.04 -4.88 -28.43
CA TYR A 274 -5.82 -3.99 -27.57
C TYR A 274 -5.95 -2.58 -28.15
N GLU A 275 -6.95 -1.84 -27.69
CA GLU A 275 -7.21 -0.42 -27.99
C GLU A 275 -7.59 0.31 -26.69
N TYR A 276 -7.25 1.59 -26.59
CA TYR A 276 -7.60 2.41 -25.42
C TYR A 276 -8.97 3.09 -25.61
N VAL A 277 -9.77 3.15 -24.55
CA VAL A 277 -11.11 3.76 -24.55
C VAL A 277 -11.27 4.66 -23.33
N THR A 278 -11.66 5.91 -23.55
CA THR A 278 -11.92 6.89 -22.48
C THR A 278 -13.20 6.57 -21.72
N PHE A 279 -13.14 6.48 -20.39
CA PHE A 279 -14.34 6.44 -19.55
C PHE A 279 -14.85 7.85 -19.22
N GLY A 280 -16.01 8.23 -19.77
CA GLY A 280 -16.74 9.46 -19.45
C GLY A 280 -16.61 10.57 -20.50
N SER A 281 -17.73 10.96 -21.10
CA SER A 281 -17.84 12.08 -22.07
C SER A 281 -19.14 12.88 -21.90
N THR A 282 -19.56 13.06 -20.65
CA THR A 282 -20.69 13.90 -20.22
C THR A 282 -20.25 14.78 -19.05
N GLU A 283 -20.82 15.98 -18.91
CA GLU A 283 -20.33 17.07 -18.06
C GLU A 283 -20.55 16.85 -16.54
N GLU A 284 -19.93 15.83 -15.95
CA GLU A 284 -19.90 15.61 -14.49
C GLU A 284 -18.61 14.90 -14.03
N MET A 285 -18.13 15.23 -12.82
CA MET A 285 -16.86 14.79 -12.21
C MET A 285 -15.58 15.15 -13.00
N SER A 286 -15.20 16.44 -12.96
CA SER A 286 -13.85 16.89 -13.32
C SER A 286 -12.77 16.30 -12.39
N SER A 287 -11.66 15.83 -12.99
CA SER A 287 -10.37 15.47 -12.37
C SER A 287 -10.37 14.37 -11.30
N ARG A 288 -9.58 13.31 -11.52
CA ARG A 288 -8.97 12.49 -10.44
C ARG A 288 -7.55 12.05 -10.76
N ASN A 289 -6.61 12.54 -9.93
CA ASN A 289 -5.53 11.80 -9.28
C ASN A 289 -4.35 11.16 -10.07
N PHE A 290 -3.15 11.12 -9.44
CA PHE A 290 -1.76 11.18 -9.95
C PHE A 290 -1.17 9.81 -10.49
N ASP A 291 0.12 9.41 -10.52
CA ASP A 291 1.37 9.64 -9.73
C ASP A 291 2.75 9.67 -10.50
N GLU A 292 3.73 8.78 -10.14
CA GLU A 292 5.23 8.89 -10.17
C GLU A 292 5.88 8.64 -11.57
N VAL A 293 7.17 8.88 -11.89
CA VAL A 293 8.44 8.59 -11.15
C VAL A 293 9.65 9.48 -11.59
N ILE A 294 10.47 9.95 -10.64
CA ILE A 294 11.97 9.98 -10.72
C ILE A 294 12.54 9.86 -9.29
N TYR A 295 13.72 9.23 -9.14
CA TYR A 295 14.52 9.22 -7.91
C TYR A 295 15.91 9.81 -8.18
N GLU A 296 16.23 10.94 -7.56
CA GLU A 296 17.56 11.34 -7.07
C GLU A 296 17.47 12.71 -6.37
N VAL A 297 18.34 12.95 -5.38
CA VAL A 297 18.60 14.22 -4.66
C VAL A 297 17.42 15.21 -4.47
N TYR A 298 16.80 15.24 -3.27
CA TYR A 298 16.67 16.48 -2.46
C TYR A 298 16.15 16.20 -1.03
N LEU A 299 16.93 16.55 0.01
CA LEU A 299 16.49 16.60 1.41
C LEU A 299 16.89 17.94 2.04
N LYS A 300 16.09 18.99 1.79
CA LYS A 300 16.15 20.22 2.60
C LYS A 300 15.53 19.95 3.97
N GLN A 301 16.24 20.33 5.03
CA GLN A 301 15.77 20.17 6.41
C GLN A 301 14.75 21.27 6.76
N LEU A 302 13.49 21.08 6.35
CA LEU A 302 12.36 21.83 6.87
C LEU A 302 11.72 21.05 8.02
N GLN A 303 11.66 21.66 9.21
CA GLN A 303 10.85 21.13 10.31
C GLN A 303 9.38 21.49 10.05
N PRO A 304 8.44 20.52 10.00
CA PRO A 304 7.04 20.84 9.82
C PRO A 304 6.45 21.47 11.09
N THR A 305 5.68 22.55 10.92
CA THR A 305 4.94 23.23 12.02
C THR A 305 3.79 22.40 12.60
N VAL A 306 3.52 21.22 12.02
CA VAL A 306 2.48 20.27 12.43
C VAL A 306 3.09 18.87 12.32
N THR A 307 3.07 18.09 13.41
CA THR A 307 3.66 16.73 13.41
C THR A 307 2.64 15.59 13.52
N ASP A 308 1.36 15.91 13.73
CA ASP A 308 0.28 14.94 13.93
C ASP A 308 -1.02 15.42 13.25
N VAL A 309 -1.84 14.48 12.76
CA VAL A 309 -3.18 14.77 12.25
C VAL A 309 -4.16 15.10 13.38
N HIS A 310 -3.95 14.56 14.58
CA HIS A 310 -4.77 14.90 15.76
C HIS A 310 -4.54 16.33 16.26
N GLU A 311 -3.40 16.94 15.93
CA GLU A 311 -3.11 18.35 16.18
C GLU A 311 -3.91 19.28 15.24
N LEU A 312 -3.98 18.95 13.95
CA LEU A 312 -4.84 19.67 12.99
C LEU A 312 -6.31 19.66 13.42
N LEU A 313 -6.78 18.51 13.92
CA LEU A 313 -8.12 18.32 14.44
C LEU A 313 -8.39 19.17 15.69
N ARG A 314 -7.54 19.02 16.72
CA ARG A 314 -7.60 19.75 17.99
C ARG A 314 -7.58 21.27 17.80
N ASP A 315 -6.73 21.75 16.90
CA ASP A 315 -6.55 23.19 16.67
C ASP A 315 -7.50 23.73 15.58
N GLY A 316 -8.51 22.94 15.16
CA GLY A 316 -9.58 23.35 14.26
C GLY A 316 -9.11 23.82 12.88
N LYS A 317 -7.99 23.29 12.39
CA LYS A 317 -7.36 23.70 11.13
C LYS A 317 -8.14 23.19 9.93
N PHE A 318 -8.09 23.93 8.82
CA PHE A 318 -8.60 23.43 7.54
C PHE A 318 -7.62 22.43 6.92
N VAL A 319 -8.11 21.31 6.41
CA VAL A 319 -7.31 20.23 5.80
C VAL A 319 -7.76 20.01 4.36
N GLY A 320 -6.82 19.91 3.42
CA GLY A 320 -7.08 19.61 2.02
C GLY A 320 -7.06 18.12 1.73
N TYR A 321 -7.94 17.68 0.84
CA TYR A 321 -7.94 16.34 0.27
C TYR A 321 -8.39 16.39 -1.20
N HIS A 322 -8.09 15.35 -1.98
CA HIS A 322 -8.54 15.29 -3.38
C HIS A 322 -10.04 15.03 -3.50
N ARG A 323 -10.75 15.80 -4.34
CA ARG A 323 -12.19 15.64 -4.55
C ARG A 323 -12.57 14.19 -4.84
N GLY A 324 -13.56 13.70 -4.08
CA GLY A 324 -14.07 12.34 -4.19
C GLY A 324 -13.15 11.21 -3.73
N SER A 325 -11.89 11.48 -3.35
CA SER A 325 -11.01 10.45 -2.75
C SER A 325 -11.66 9.88 -1.48
N TYR A 326 -11.41 8.59 -1.23
CA TYR A 326 -11.88 7.89 -0.02
C TYR A 326 -11.37 8.56 1.26
N ILE A 327 -10.30 9.36 1.17
CA ILE A 327 -9.76 10.20 2.24
C ILE A 327 -10.81 11.14 2.85
N LYS A 328 -11.85 11.53 2.10
CA LYS A 328 -13.00 12.25 2.68
C LYS A 328 -13.66 11.47 3.83
N GLY A 329 -13.90 10.18 3.62
CA GLY A 329 -14.47 9.29 4.63
C GLY A 329 -13.51 9.12 5.80
N VAL A 330 -12.22 8.88 5.53
CA VAL A 330 -11.18 8.74 6.56
C VAL A 330 -11.08 10.00 7.45
N LEU A 331 -11.13 11.21 6.87
CA LEU A 331 -11.10 12.44 7.66
C LEU A 331 -12.37 12.64 8.51
N GLU A 332 -13.54 12.26 7.98
CA GLU A 332 -14.80 12.29 8.75
C GLU A 332 -14.81 11.24 9.88
N GLU A 333 -14.28 10.04 9.64
CA GLU A 333 -14.10 8.97 10.64
C GLU A 333 -13.09 9.36 11.73
N LEU A 334 -12.05 10.13 11.39
CA LEU A 334 -11.12 10.74 12.34
C LEU A 334 -11.72 11.92 13.12
N GLY A 335 -12.98 12.28 12.86
CA GLY A 335 -13.72 13.31 13.59
C GLY A 335 -13.55 14.73 13.06
N PHE A 336 -12.97 14.95 11.87
CA PHE A 336 -12.92 16.28 11.29
C PHE A 336 -14.32 16.76 10.90
N ASP A 337 -14.69 17.96 11.34
CA ASP A 337 -15.91 18.61 10.93
C ASP A 337 -15.95 18.84 9.40
N ARG A 338 -17.11 18.59 8.77
CA ARG A 338 -17.28 18.69 7.31
C ARG A 338 -17.01 20.09 6.74
N SER A 339 -17.10 21.15 7.54
CA SER A 339 -16.69 22.52 7.14
C SER A 339 -15.17 22.73 7.12
N LYS A 340 -14.41 21.88 7.82
CA LYS A 340 -12.95 21.98 7.94
C LYS A 340 -12.19 21.20 6.86
N ILE A 341 -12.81 20.22 6.22
CA ILE A 341 -12.21 19.47 5.11
C ILE A 341 -12.53 20.13 3.76
N LYS A 342 -11.51 20.40 2.94
CA LYS A 342 -11.64 21.08 1.64
C LYS A 342 -11.21 20.16 0.49
N ALA A 343 -12.11 19.98 -0.46
CA ALA A 343 -11.85 19.24 -1.70
C ALA A 343 -11.20 20.16 -2.75
N TYR A 344 -10.08 19.71 -3.32
CA TYR A 344 -9.43 20.32 -4.48
C TYR A 344 -9.20 19.28 -5.58
N ASP A 345 -8.93 19.75 -6.80
CA ASP A 345 -9.02 18.95 -8.03
C ASP A 345 -7.71 18.95 -8.84
N MET A 346 -6.86 19.99 -8.67
CA MET A 346 -5.56 20.11 -9.35
C MET A 346 -4.40 20.35 -8.36
N PRO A 347 -3.15 20.01 -8.73
CA PRO A 347 -1.98 20.18 -7.86
C PRO A 347 -1.75 21.62 -7.42
N ASP A 348 -1.92 22.55 -8.35
CA ASP A 348 -1.63 23.97 -8.14
C ASP A 348 -2.68 24.64 -7.24
N ASP A 349 -3.90 24.07 -7.15
CA ASP A 349 -4.91 24.46 -6.15
C ASP A 349 -4.43 24.14 -4.74
N PHE A 350 -3.86 22.96 -4.51
CA PHE A 350 -3.30 22.58 -3.21
C PHE A 350 -2.14 23.49 -2.82
N ASN A 351 -1.27 23.85 -3.77
CA ASN A 351 -0.16 24.79 -3.55
C ASN A 351 -0.68 26.19 -3.16
N ASN A 352 -1.68 26.71 -3.87
CA ASN A 352 -2.36 27.96 -3.53
C ASN A 352 -3.03 27.90 -2.14
N ALA A 353 -3.70 26.78 -1.84
CA ALA A 353 -4.37 26.58 -0.56
C ALA A 353 -3.39 26.45 0.63
N LEU A 354 -2.25 25.77 0.45
CA LEU A 354 -1.20 25.62 1.47
C LEU A 354 -0.45 26.93 1.69
N SER A 355 0.00 27.61 0.63
CA SER A 355 0.72 28.89 0.74
C SER A 355 -0.11 30.00 1.40
N ARG A 356 -1.44 30.00 1.23
CA ARG A 356 -2.36 30.87 1.99
C ARG A 356 -2.46 30.51 3.48
N GLY A 357 -2.32 29.22 3.81
CA GLY A 357 -2.49 28.72 5.17
C GLY A 357 -3.94 28.70 5.67
N SER A 358 -4.21 27.87 6.69
CA SER A 358 -5.54 27.69 7.29
C SER A 358 -6.18 28.99 7.80
N ASN A 359 -5.39 30.01 8.20
CA ASN A 359 -5.92 31.25 8.75
C ASN A 359 -6.48 32.19 7.66
N ASN A 360 -5.93 32.16 6.44
CA ASN A 360 -6.32 33.07 5.34
C ASN A 360 -7.25 32.39 4.31
N GLY A 361 -8.11 31.48 4.79
CA GLY A 361 -9.04 30.71 3.97
C GLY A 361 -8.43 29.55 3.18
N GLY A 362 -7.14 29.28 3.32
CA GLY A 362 -6.44 28.11 2.75
C GLY A 362 -6.61 26.85 3.60
N ILE A 363 -5.55 26.02 3.64
CA ILE A 363 -5.41 24.79 4.44
C ILE A 363 -4.09 24.79 5.21
N ALA A 364 -3.98 24.02 6.30
CA ALA A 364 -2.73 23.83 7.04
C ALA A 364 -1.95 22.59 6.58
N ALA A 365 -2.64 21.60 6.00
CA ALA A 365 -2.04 20.36 5.52
C ALA A 365 -2.86 19.78 4.35
N LEU A 366 -2.17 19.02 3.50
CA LEU A 366 -2.75 18.14 2.50
C LEU A 366 -2.68 16.69 3.02
N VAL A 367 -3.82 16.02 3.09
CA VAL A 367 -3.89 14.57 3.34
C VAL A 367 -4.17 13.87 2.02
N HIS A 368 -3.23 13.04 1.60
CA HIS A 368 -3.23 12.32 0.34
C HIS A 368 -2.44 11.00 0.50
N GLU A 369 -2.66 10.03 -0.38
CA GLU A 369 -1.85 8.82 -0.49
C GLU A 369 -0.35 9.17 -0.72
N VAL A 370 0.58 8.35 -0.20
CA VAL A 370 2.00 8.74 -0.03
C VAL A 370 2.71 9.11 -1.34
N THR A 371 2.43 8.36 -2.41
CA THR A 371 2.95 8.58 -3.77
C THR A 371 2.63 10.00 -4.28
N TYR A 372 1.41 10.46 -3.99
CA TYR A 372 0.84 11.72 -4.43
C TYR A 372 1.54 12.91 -3.76
N ILE A 373 1.76 12.80 -2.45
CA ILE A 373 2.47 13.81 -1.67
C ILE A 373 3.91 13.97 -2.16
N LYS A 374 4.62 12.88 -2.52
CA LYS A 374 5.99 12.99 -3.04
C LYS A 374 6.06 13.84 -4.31
N LEU A 375 5.11 13.68 -5.24
CA LEU A 375 5.09 14.43 -6.49
C LEU A 375 4.70 15.88 -6.30
N PHE A 376 3.75 16.15 -5.41
CA PHE A 376 3.45 17.50 -4.98
C PHE A 376 4.72 18.19 -4.43
N LEU A 377 5.51 17.48 -3.62
CA LEU A 377 6.80 17.98 -3.11
C LEU A 377 7.88 18.09 -4.21
N ALA A 378 7.90 17.20 -5.21
CA ALA A 378 8.83 17.26 -6.34
C ALA A 378 8.51 18.38 -7.35
N LYS A 379 7.24 18.78 -7.45
CA LYS A 379 6.79 19.95 -8.22
C LYS A 379 6.97 21.27 -7.44
N HIS A 380 6.94 21.20 -6.10
CA HIS A 380 6.99 22.35 -5.19
C HIS A 380 8.07 22.14 -4.11
N CYS A 381 9.34 22.08 -4.54
CA CYS A 381 10.51 21.69 -3.73
C CYS A 381 10.87 22.60 -2.54
N GLU A 382 10.14 23.69 -2.31
CA GLU A 382 10.41 24.66 -1.24
C GLU A 382 9.12 25.07 -0.51
N GLY A 383 9.19 25.16 0.81
CA GLY A 383 8.07 25.57 1.69
C GLY A 383 7.26 24.43 2.32
N TYR A 384 7.37 23.20 1.80
CA TYR A 384 6.56 22.05 2.25
C TYR A 384 7.42 20.83 2.62
N THR A 385 6.87 19.91 3.42
CA THR A 385 7.52 18.64 3.77
C THR A 385 6.47 17.58 4.14
N MET A 386 6.85 16.30 4.08
CA MET A 386 5.99 15.16 4.41
C MET A 386 6.08 14.81 5.91
N VAL A 387 4.95 14.87 6.61
CA VAL A 387 4.77 14.22 7.92
C VAL A 387 4.68 12.69 7.71
N ARG A 388 5.17 11.89 8.67
CA ARG A 388 5.22 10.41 8.54
C ARG A 388 3.84 9.84 8.13
N PRO A 389 3.78 8.83 7.23
CA PRO A 389 2.52 8.23 6.81
C PRO A 389 1.66 7.77 7.99
N ILE A 390 0.52 8.42 8.16
CA ILE A 390 -0.43 8.20 9.28
C ILE A 390 -1.21 6.89 9.13
N TYR A 391 -1.42 6.40 7.91
CA TYR A 391 -2.08 5.11 7.63
C TYR A 391 -1.45 4.41 6.42
N LYS A 392 -1.38 3.07 6.44
CA LYS A 392 -1.01 2.24 5.27
C LYS A 392 -2.26 1.85 4.48
N ALA A 393 -2.47 2.48 3.33
CA ALA A 393 -3.48 2.08 2.36
C ALA A 393 -3.01 0.89 1.48
N ALA A 394 -3.89 0.37 0.63
CA ALA A 394 -3.53 -0.59 -0.41
C ALA A 394 -2.85 0.09 -1.62
N GLY A 395 -2.11 -0.69 -2.40
CA GLY A 395 -1.53 -0.25 -3.67
C GLY A 395 -2.51 -0.34 -4.86
N PHE A 396 -2.05 0.15 -6.01
CA PHE A 396 -2.77 0.15 -7.29
C PHE A 396 -2.96 -1.25 -7.87
N GLY A 397 -3.88 -1.41 -8.84
CA GLY A 397 -4.08 -2.65 -9.57
C GLY A 397 -4.97 -2.51 -10.81
N TYR A 398 -4.94 -3.53 -11.67
CA TYR A 398 -5.78 -3.64 -12.86
C TYR A 398 -6.97 -4.56 -12.60
N PHE A 399 -8.07 -4.32 -13.30
CA PHE A 399 -9.31 -5.09 -13.20
C PHE A 399 -9.83 -5.50 -14.58
N SER A 400 -10.49 -6.66 -14.68
CA SER A 400 -11.01 -7.20 -15.94
C SER A 400 -12.36 -7.87 -15.73
N ASP A 401 -13.39 -7.43 -16.46
CA ASP A 401 -14.71 -8.06 -16.46
C ASP A 401 -14.98 -8.78 -17.80
N LYS A 402 -15.50 -10.01 -17.72
CA LYS A 402 -15.88 -10.81 -18.89
C LYS A 402 -17.26 -10.46 -19.44
N THR A 403 -18.11 -9.80 -18.66
CA THR A 403 -19.47 -9.40 -19.04
C THR A 403 -19.45 -8.22 -20.02
N ILE A 404 -18.54 -7.27 -19.80
CA ILE A 404 -18.41 -6.02 -20.58
C ILE A 404 -17.26 -6.07 -21.61
N GLN A 405 -16.33 -7.02 -21.50
CA GLN A 405 -15.10 -7.16 -22.33
C GLN A 405 -14.01 -6.09 -22.11
N ASN A 406 -14.11 -5.29 -21.04
CA ASN A 406 -13.17 -4.22 -20.75
C ASN A 406 -12.17 -4.61 -19.64
N ILE A 407 -10.91 -4.22 -19.80
CA ILE A 407 -9.98 -4.00 -18.68
C ILE A 407 -10.14 -2.55 -18.22
N ILE A 408 -10.16 -2.30 -16.92
CA ILE A 408 -10.16 -0.94 -16.35
C ILE A 408 -8.92 -0.79 -15.46
N ALA A 409 -8.15 0.27 -15.70
CA ALA A 409 -7.09 0.70 -14.79
C ALA A 409 -7.73 1.37 -13.57
N LEU A 410 -7.72 0.71 -12.41
CA LEU A 410 -8.38 1.20 -11.20
C LEU A 410 -7.38 1.78 -10.20
N GLN A 411 -7.25 3.11 -10.18
CA GLN A 411 -7.11 3.79 -8.89
C GLN A 411 -8.36 3.44 -8.07
N LYS A 412 -8.21 2.68 -6.97
CA LYS A 412 -9.38 2.06 -6.32
C LYS A 412 -10.25 3.09 -5.61
N TYR A 413 -11.47 3.28 -6.11
CA TYR A 413 -12.52 3.98 -5.37
C TYR A 413 -13.01 3.04 -4.24
N SER A 414 -12.97 3.51 -3.00
CA SER A 414 -13.72 2.90 -1.90
C SER A 414 -15.03 3.68 -1.73
N LEU A 415 -16.16 3.00 -1.88
CA LEU A 415 -17.49 3.59 -1.76
C LEU A 415 -18.39 2.62 -1.02
N TYR A 416 -18.77 2.99 0.21
CA TYR A 416 -19.79 2.32 1.01
C TYR A 416 -20.60 3.35 1.78
N THR A 417 -21.87 3.06 1.98
CA THR A 417 -22.74 3.67 2.98
C THR A 417 -23.37 2.55 3.79
N TYR A 418 -22.96 2.45 5.07
CA TYR A 418 -23.53 1.59 6.13
C TYR A 418 -23.54 0.08 5.84
#